data_AF-A0A9P7KRB0-F1
#
_entry.id   AF-A0A9P7KRB0-F1
#
_cell.length_a   1.000
_cell.length_b   1.000
_cell.length_c   1.000
_cell.angle_alpha   90.00
_cell.angle_beta   90.00
_cell.angle_gamma   90.00
#
_symmetry.space_group_name_H-M   'P 1'
#
loop_
_entity.id
_entity.type
_entity.pdbx_description
1 polymer ?
#
loop_
_entity_poly.entity_id
_entity_poly.type
_entity_poly.pdbx_seq_one_letter_code
_entity_poly.pdbx_strand_id
1 'polypeptide(L)'
;MPCGAHTNTQSLIIAAQRLKAFVISSITYTTWTYNPQEIDVMSFRKRNVVIGTAGSSSPTARQEKSLAPGIRPSPLDGRLTTSTGTQSLDQLLSGHAGMPMGTSLLVEETGTTDFGGVLLRYYAAEGLVQGHQVHLLGFGDAWRRELPGLGSPDGAKKNAKSSSSSDEKMKIAWRYETLGQRNIPTRDSQAPTSPGQVTSTFCHGFDLTKRLESNAIKGQLHATPVEGPLASPTNTPFHKFITDVSSKIKNSPPCTVHRIIVPSLLSPTLYNSAASQPKEILKFLYALRALLRQFPTQVTAFVSIPVTLFPRSTGLTRWMELLCDGVLELIPLQHQAPVIREPGSDNKGQGLLRAHSLPVFHEKGGGLEGTWNRENLSFKLSSSNGLVITPFSLPPIGDEEESSKPDKPSEAKKESLDF
;
A
#
# COMPACT_ATOMS: atom_id res chain seq x y z
N MET A 1 -22.44 -31.29 47.82
CA MET A 1 -21.27 -31.70 48.62
C MET A 1 -20.59 -32.88 47.92
N PRO A 2 -19.26 -32.99 47.94
CA PRO A 2 -18.46 -32.94 46.71
C PRO A 2 -17.86 -34.30 46.30
N CYS A 3 -17.62 -34.49 45.01
CA CYS A 3 -16.58 -35.39 44.51
C CYS A 3 -15.41 -34.54 44.03
N GLY A 4 -14.32 -34.59 44.80
CA GLY A 4 -13.08 -33.84 44.57
C GLY A 4 -12.13 -34.55 43.61
N ALA A 5 -11.36 -33.71 42.93
CA ALA A 5 -10.29 -34.01 42.00
C ALA A 5 -9.04 -34.57 42.69
N HIS A 6 -8.24 -35.36 41.93
CA HIS A 6 -6.78 -35.59 42.02
C HIS A 6 -6.52 -36.80 41.08
N THR A 7 -5.63 -36.83 40.09
CA THR A 7 -4.33 -36.20 39.87
C THR A 7 -3.97 -36.24 38.37
N ASN A 8 -3.48 -35.14 37.78
CA ASN A 8 -2.82 -35.12 36.47
C ASN A 8 -1.51 -34.33 36.57
N THR A 9 -0.68 -34.71 37.52
CA THR A 9 0.61 -34.07 37.83
C THR A 9 1.81 -34.79 37.20
N GLN A 10 1.65 -36.03 36.70
CA GLN A 10 2.75 -36.76 36.08
C GLN A 10 2.99 -36.37 34.61
N SER A 11 1.96 -35.98 33.87
CA SER A 11 2.07 -35.58 32.45
C SER A 11 2.83 -34.27 32.24
N LEU A 12 2.77 -33.36 33.22
CA LEU A 12 3.45 -32.06 33.19
C LEU A 12 4.96 -32.16 33.46
N ILE A 13 5.41 -33.17 34.21
CA ILE A 13 6.83 -33.36 34.54
C ILE A 13 7.61 -33.90 33.33
N ILE A 14 7.00 -34.79 32.53
CA ILE A 14 7.63 -35.37 31.35
C ILE A 14 7.74 -34.33 30.21
N ALA A 15 6.78 -33.42 30.09
CA ALA A 15 6.84 -32.31 29.13
C ALA A 15 7.93 -31.27 29.50
N ALA A 16 8.11 -31.00 30.80
CA ALA A 16 9.13 -30.07 31.28
C ALA A 16 10.57 -30.60 31.12
N GLN A 17 10.79 -31.92 31.22
CA GLN A 17 12.12 -32.52 31.01
C GLN A 17 12.56 -32.53 29.53
N ARG A 18 11.61 -32.57 28.58
CA ARG A 18 11.93 -32.49 27.14
C ARG A 18 12.25 -31.05 26.66
N LEU A 19 11.70 -30.03 27.30
CA LEU A 19 12.04 -28.64 26.99
C LEU A 19 13.42 -28.22 27.54
N LYS A 20 13.85 -28.77 28.69
CA LYS A 20 15.18 -28.48 29.24
C LYS A 20 16.33 -29.08 28.42
N ALA A 21 16.11 -30.22 27.75
CA ALA A 21 17.15 -30.86 26.94
C ALA A 21 17.40 -30.15 25.59
N PHE A 22 16.41 -29.45 25.04
CA PHE A 22 16.55 -28.75 23.75
C PHE A 22 17.23 -27.37 23.89
N VAL A 23 17.15 -26.75 25.07
CA VAL A 23 17.74 -25.42 25.33
C VAL A 23 19.23 -25.49 25.70
N ILE A 24 19.79 -26.68 26.01
CA ILE A 24 21.18 -26.84 26.46
C ILE A 24 22.16 -27.21 25.32
N SER A 25 21.68 -27.45 24.09
CA SER A 25 22.54 -27.89 22.96
C SER A 25 23.05 -26.77 22.03
N SER A 26 22.95 -25.49 22.38
CA SER A 26 23.43 -24.39 21.52
C SER A 26 24.10 -23.25 22.29
N ILE A 27 25.01 -23.61 23.19
CA ILE A 27 25.93 -22.65 23.80
C ILE A 27 27.33 -23.27 23.81
N THR A 28 28.05 -23.17 22.69
CA THR A 28 29.51 -23.32 22.67
C THR A 28 30.12 -21.93 22.87
N TYR A 29 30.69 -21.70 24.05
CA TYR A 29 31.52 -20.53 24.34
C TYR A 29 32.89 -20.72 23.69
N THR A 30 33.27 -19.83 22.77
CA THR A 30 34.66 -19.66 22.33
C THR A 30 35.29 -18.56 23.17
N THR A 31 36.13 -18.94 24.12
CA THR A 31 36.95 -18.02 24.92
C THR A 31 38.07 -17.45 24.07
N TRP A 32 38.08 -16.13 23.85
CA TRP A 32 39.23 -15.39 23.31
C TRP A 32 39.98 -14.73 24.46
N THR A 33 41.25 -15.10 24.63
CA THR A 33 42.20 -14.43 25.52
C THR A 33 42.72 -13.16 24.85
N TYR A 34 42.53 -12.02 25.50
CA TYR A 34 43.00 -10.70 25.08
C TYR A 34 44.49 -10.53 25.40
N ASN A 35 45.32 -10.25 24.39
CA ASN A 35 46.74 -9.89 24.55
C ASN A 35 46.95 -8.50 23.92
N PRO A 36 47.37 -7.46 24.65
CA PRO A 36 47.32 -6.09 24.15
C PRO A 36 48.69 -5.62 23.66
N GLN A 37 49.01 -5.76 22.38
CA GLN A 37 50.04 -4.94 21.73
C GLN A 37 49.69 -4.65 20.25
N GLU A 38 49.96 -3.40 19.87
CA GLU A 38 50.04 -2.85 18.50
C GLU A 38 48.74 -2.35 17.84
N ILE A 39 48.52 -1.03 17.97
CA ILE A 39 47.57 -0.25 17.18
C ILE A 39 48.27 0.14 15.87
N ASP A 40 47.91 -0.49 14.76
CA ASP A 40 48.25 -0.01 13.42
C ASP A 40 46.99 0.56 12.73
N VAL A 41 47.03 1.85 12.44
CA VAL A 41 45.91 2.61 11.86
C VAL A 41 45.93 2.43 10.35
N MET A 42 45.25 1.40 9.85
CA MET A 42 45.18 1.17 8.41
C MET A 42 44.10 2.02 7.73
N SER A 43 44.54 3.15 7.18
CA SER A 43 43.78 3.98 6.24
C SER A 43 43.42 3.20 4.97
N PHE A 44 42.15 3.24 4.55
CA PHE A 44 41.71 2.70 3.27
C PHE A 44 42.29 3.53 2.12
N ARG A 45 43.41 3.06 1.53
CA ARG A 45 43.88 3.52 0.22
C ARG A 45 43.50 2.51 -0.86
N LYS A 46 42.70 2.96 -1.82
CA LYS A 46 42.30 2.24 -3.02
C LYS A 46 43.55 1.99 -3.89
N ARG A 47 44.07 0.76 -3.90
CA ARG A 47 45.10 0.32 -4.87
C ARG A 47 44.42 -0.42 -6.01
N ASN A 48 44.43 0.19 -7.20
CA ASN A 48 44.18 -0.54 -8.44
C ASN A 48 45.43 -1.39 -8.73
N VAL A 49 45.32 -2.70 -8.52
CA VAL A 49 46.33 -3.66 -8.96
C VAL A 49 45.78 -4.37 -10.20
N VAL A 50 46.42 -4.09 -11.34
CA VAL A 50 46.28 -4.87 -12.58
C VAL A 50 47.26 -6.03 -12.48
N ILE A 51 46.76 -7.27 -12.43
CA ILE A 51 47.57 -8.48 -12.61
C ILE A 51 47.19 -9.12 -13.93
N GLY A 52 48.17 -9.25 -14.82
CA GLY A 52 48.06 -9.91 -16.11
C GLY A 52 48.11 -11.44 -16.02
N THR A 53 47.22 -12.05 -16.80
CA THR A 53 47.33 -13.32 -17.56
C THR A 53 47.99 -14.55 -16.92
N ALA A 54 47.19 -15.59 -16.65
CA ALA A 54 47.14 -16.84 -17.44
C ALA A 54 46.33 -17.90 -16.67
N GLY A 55 45.11 -18.17 -17.13
CA GLY A 55 44.25 -19.21 -16.57
C GLY A 55 42.93 -19.21 -17.32
N SER A 56 42.76 -20.17 -18.22
CA SER A 56 41.49 -20.45 -18.91
C SER A 56 40.44 -20.89 -17.89
N SER A 57 39.86 -19.92 -17.21
CA SER A 57 38.54 -20.04 -16.61
C SER A 57 37.65 -19.12 -17.42
N SER A 58 36.77 -19.71 -18.24
CA SER A 58 35.63 -18.99 -18.78
C SER A 58 35.00 -18.20 -17.63
N PRO A 59 34.77 -16.88 -17.76
CA PRO A 59 34.06 -16.15 -16.73
C PRO A 59 32.70 -16.84 -16.61
N THR A 60 32.47 -17.52 -15.49
CA THR A 60 31.11 -17.93 -15.14
C THR A 60 30.33 -16.64 -15.05
N ALA A 61 29.56 -16.37 -16.10
CA ALA A 61 28.69 -15.21 -16.15
C ALA A 61 27.90 -15.24 -14.84
N ARG A 62 28.08 -14.21 -14.02
CA ARG A 62 27.28 -14.01 -12.81
C ARG A 62 25.85 -13.93 -13.30
N GLN A 63 25.13 -15.05 -13.24
CA GLN A 63 23.70 -15.10 -13.51
C GLN A 63 23.05 -14.24 -12.44
N GLU A 64 22.92 -12.95 -12.72
CA GLU A 64 22.02 -12.07 -12.00
C GLU A 64 20.65 -12.72 -12.16
N LYS A 65 20.17 -13.38 -11.10
CA LYS A 65 18.80 -13.88 -11.07
C LYS A 65 17.91 -12.67 -11.26
N SER A 66 17.38 -12.50 -12.47
CA SER A 66 16.42 -11.45 -12.77
C SER A 66 15.23 -11.63 -11.84
N LEU A 67 14.90 -10.58 -11.09
CA LEU A 67 13.70 -10.59 -10.25
C LEU A 67 12.46 -10.83 -11.12
N ALA A 68 11.41 -11.37 -10.50
CA ALA A 68 10.12 -11.46 -11.18
C ALA A 68 9.68 -10.07 -11.66
N PRO A 69 9.03 -9.96 -12.84
CA PRO A 69 8.52 -8.67 -13.32
C PRO A 69 7.65 -8.01 -12.25
N GLY A 70 7.73 -6.69 -12.10
CA GLY A 70 6.90 -5.99 -11.10
C GLY A 70 7.38 -6.10 -9.64
N ILE A 71 8.52 -6.73 -9.41
CA ILE A 71 9.20 -6.78 -8.12
C ILE A 71 10.46 -5.92 -8.16
N ARG A 72 10.63 -5.06 -7.14
CA ARG A 72 11.86 -4.31 -6.94
C ARG A 72 12.30 -4.28 -5.47
N PRO A 73 13.60 -4.13 -5.19
CA PRO A 73 14.07 -3.83 -3.85
C PRO A 73 13.54 -2.47 -3.36
N SER A 74 13.07 -2.44 -2.13
CA SER A 74 12.69 -1.24 -1.37
C SER A 74 13.88 -0.27 -1.33
N PRO A 75 13.68 1.03 -1.63
CA PRO A 75 14.73 2.03 -1.48
C PRO A 75 15.19 2.23 -0.03
N LEU A 76 14.33 1.91 0.94
CA LEU A 76 14.60 2.13 2.37
C LEU A 76 15.52 1.04 2.96
N ASP A 77 15.28 -0.22 2.62
CA ASP A 77 15.93 -1.36 3.29
C ASP A 77 16.15 -2.60 2.39
N GLY A 78 15.94 -2.49 1.08
CA GLY A 78 16.24 -3.54 0.12
C GLY A 78 15.28 -4.73 0.08
N ARG A 79 14.25 -4.80 0.94
CA ARG A 79 13.25 -5.88 0.88
C ARG A 79 12.49 -5.87 -0.44
N LEU A 80 12.01 -7.01 -0.89
CA LEU A 80 11.20 -7.07 -2.11
C LEU A 80 9.88 -6.34 -1.91
N THR A 81 9.50 -5.53 -2.89
CA THR A 81 8.25 -4.75 -2.92
C THR A 81 7.58 -4.93 -4.27
N THR A 82 6.26 -4.76 -4.29
CA THR A 82 5.47 -4.76 -5.52
C THR A 82 4.51 -3.58 -5.55
N SER A 83 4.17 -3.09 -6.73
CA SER A 83 3.25 -1.95 -6.84
C SER A 83 1.83 -2.32 -6.39
N THR A 84 1.15 -1.37 -5.76
CA THR A 84 -0.29 -1.43 -5.45
C THR A 84 -1.18 -1.18 -6.66
N GLY A 85 -0.60 -0.81 -7.82
CA GLY A 85 -1.33 -0.32 -8.99
C GLY A 85 -1.79 1.13 -8.86
N THR A 86 -1.46 1.79 -7.74
CA THR A 86 -1.74 3.21 -7.48
C THR A 86 -0.46 3.90 -7.04
N GLN A 87 0.13 4.71 -7.92
CA GLN A 87 1.45 5.31 -7.68
C GLN A 87 1.52 6.17 -6.40
N SER A 88 0.47 6.95 -6.11
CA SER A 88 0.43 7.77 -4.89
C SER A 88 0.31 6.92 -3.62
N LEU A 89 -0.32 5.75 -3.71
CA LEU A 89 -0.39 4.81 -2.58
C LEU A 89 0.96 4.12 -2.37
N ASP A 90 1.67 3.75 -3.44
CA ASP A 90 3.02 3.19 -3.35
C ASP A 90 3.98 4.14 -2.61
N GLN A 91 3.88 5.44 -2.88
CA GLN A 91 4.68 6.47 -2.19
C GLN A 91 4.33 6.61 -0.71
N LEU A 92 3.06 6.39 -0.34
CA LEU A 92 2.59 6.48 1.05
C LEU A 92 3.09 5.35 1.94
N LEU A 93 3.48 4.20 1.37
CA LEU A 93 3.89 3.00 2.12
C LEU A 93 5.31 3.14 2.71
N SER A 94 5.45 4.01 3.71
CA SER A 94 6.60 4.17 4.61
C SER A 94 7.98 4.22 3.93
N GLY A 95 8.06 4.82 2.74
CA GLY A 95 9.32 4.95 1.98
C GLY A 95 9.77 3.67 1.27
N HIS A 96 8.99 2.58 1.35
CA HIS A 96 9.20 1.37 0.55
C HIS A 96 8.84 1.57 -0.93
N ALA A 97 8.12 2.64 -1.27
CA ALA A 97 7.70 2.97 -2.63
C ALA A 97 6.96 1.80 -3.30
N GLY A 98 6.07 1.13 -2.56
CA GLY A 98 5.37 -0.08 -2.97
C GLY A 98 5.02 -0.94 -1.76
N MET A 99 4.20 -1.96 -1.99
CA MET A 99 3.79 -2.92 -0.97
C MET A 99 4.91 -3.92 -0.67
N PRO A 100 5.43 -3.99 0.57
CA PRO A 100 6.41 -5.00 0.96
C PRO A 100 5.88 -6.42 0.79
N MET A 101 6.69 -7.31 0.23
CA MET A 101 6.36 -8.72 0.14
C MET A 101 6.17 -9.34 1.53
N GLY A 102 5.25 -10.29 1.64
CA GLY A 102 4.93 -10.96 2.89
C GLY A 102 4.06 -10.14 3.83
N THR A 103 3.42 -9.06 3.36
CA THR A 103 2.58 -8.18 4.19
C THR A 103 1.14 -8.03 3.71
N SER A 104 0.25 -7.58 4.60
CA SER A 104 -1.16 -7.25 4.30
C SER A 104 -1.50 -5.78 4.50
N LEU A 105 -2.43 -5.28 3.69
CA LEU A 105 -3.02 -3.95 3.81
C LEU A 105 -4.54 -4.05 3.94
N LEU A 106 -5.08 -3.49 5.01
CA LEU A 106 -6.52 -3.36 5.26
C LEU A 106 -6.96 -1.95 4.88
N VAL A 107 -7.97 -1.83 4.02
CA VAL A 107 -8.62 -0.56 3.67
C VAL A 107 -10.02 -0.54 4.26
N GLU A 108 -10.20 0.34 5.21
CA GLU A 108 -11.46 0.67 5.84
C GLU A 108 -12.12 1.77 5.03
N GLU A 109 -13.40 1.62 4.69
CA GLU A 109 -14.16 2.65 4.00
C GLU A 109 -15.42 3.03 4.76
N THR A 110 -15.57 4.33 5.00
CA THR A 110 -16.78 4.91 5.60
C THR A 110 -17.77 5.31 4.52
N GLY A 111 -19.06 5.10 4.75
CA GLY A 111 -20.13 5.50 3.85
C GLY A 111 -20.58 4.37 2.92
N THR A 112 -21.13 4.76 1.77
CA THR A 112 -21.76 3.85 0.79
C THR A 112 -21.03 3.84 -0.55
N THR A 113 -19.86 4.49 -0.64
CA THR A 113 -19.02 4.47 -1.85
C THR A 113 -18.16 3.21 -1.89
N ASP A 114 -17.47 2.98 -3.01
CA ASP A 114 -16.59 1.82 -3.23
C ASP A 114 -15.19 2.26 -3.69
N PHE A 115 -14.60 3.28 -3.05
CA PHE A 115 -13.23 3.71 -3.37
C PHE A 115 -12.20 2.63 -2.97
N GLY A 116 -12.45 1.90 -1.89
CA GLY A 116 -11.65 0.76 -1.47
C GLY A 116 -11.69 -0.35 -2.51
N GLY A 117 -12.87 -0.69 -3.05
CA GLY A 117 -12.97 -1.67 -4.14
C GLY A 117 -12.23 -1.22 -5.40
N VAL A 118 -12.21 0.08 -5.71
CA VAL A 118 -11.41 0.62 -6.82
C VAL A 118 -9.91 0.42 -6.60
N LEU A 119 -9.38 0.66 -5.39
CA LEU A 119 -7.97 0.36 -5.06
C LEU A 119 -7.64 -1.11 -5.25
N LEU A 120 -8.51 -2.00 -4.80
CA LEU A 120 -8.33 -3.45 -4.96
C LEU A 120 -8.36 -3.87 -6.44
N ARG A 121 -9.18 -3.22 -7.27
CA ARG A 121 -9.20 -3.45 -8.73
C ARG A 121 -7.90 -2.98 -9.39
N TYR A 122 -7.32 -1.84 -9.00
CA TYR A 122 -6.00 -1.43 -9.49
C TYR A 122 -4.91 -2.44 -9.11
N TYR A 123 -4.93 -2.91 -7.86
CA TYR A 123 -3.99 -3.91 -7.37
C TYR A 123 -4.10 -5.25 -8.12
N ALA A 124 -5.32 -5.67 -8.44
CA ALA A 124 -5.58 -6.84 -9.27
C ALA A 124 -5.05 -6.65 -10.70
N ALA A 125 -5.39 -5.51 -11.32
CA ALA A 125 -4.99 -5.20 -12.69
C ALA A 125 -3.46 -5.14 -12.83
N GLU A 126 -2.77 -4.49 -11.90
CA GLU A 126 -1.30 -4.45 -11.86
C GLU A 126 -0.71 -5.87 -11.77
N GLY A 127 -1.27 -6.72 -10.91
CA GLY A 127 -0.86 -8.13 -10.84
C GLY A 127 -1.01 -8.89 -12.14
N LEU A 128 -2.16 -8.75 -12.80
CA LEU A 128 -2.42 -9.45 -14.06
C LEU A 128 -1.52 -8.95 -15.20
N VAL A 129 -1.22 -7.65 -15.26
CA VAL A 129 -0.31 -7.06 -16.26
C VAL A 129 1.14 -7.50 -16.03
N GLN A 130 1.56 -7.63 -14.76
CA GLN A 130 2.91 -8.05 -14.38
C GLN A 130 3.15 -9.56 -14.49
N GLY A 131 2.11 -10.38 -14.67
CA GLY A 131 2.25 -11.85 -14.73
C GLY A 131 2.08 -12.56 -13.39
N HIS A 132 1.50 -11.88 -12.39
CA HIS A 132 1.29 -12.43 -11.06
C HIS A 132 0.04 -13.31 -11.01
N GLN A 133 -0.02 -14.15 -9.98
CA GLN A 133 -1.17 -14.99 -9.66
C GLN A 133 -2.08 -14.22 -8.69
N VAL A 134 -3.26 -13.82 -9.14
CA VAL A 134 -4.21 -13.05 -8.33
C VAL A 134 -5.26 -13.99 -7.76
N HIS A 135 -5.40 -14.04 -6.44
CA HIS A 135 -6.41 -14.85 -5.75
C HIS A 135 -7.50 -13.94 -5.21
N LEU A 136 -8.73 -14.16 -5.65
CA LEU A 136 -9.88 -13.33 -5.31
C LEU A 136 -10.87 -14.13 -4.45
N LEU A 137 -11.23 -13.58 -3.29
CA LEU A 137 -12.31 -14.10 -2.45
C LEU A 137 -13.55 -13.24 -2.61
N GLY A 138 -14.73 -13.86 -2.73
CA GLY A 138 -16.02 -13.13 -2.79
C GLY A 138 -16.70 -13.28 -4.14
N PHE A 139 -16.05 -12.76 -5.18
CA PHE A 139 -16.59 -12.71 -6.54
C PHE A 139 -16.07 -13.85 -7.43
N GLY A 140 -16.79 -14.13 -8.51
CA GLY A 140 -16.39 -15.09 -9.55
C GLY A 140 -15.53 -14.46 -10.65
N ASP A 141 -15.17 -15.26 -11.66
CA ASP A 141 -14.28 -14.84 -12.77
C ASP A 141 -14.79 -13.64 -13.57
N ALA A 142 -16.10 -13.38 -13.56
CA ALA A 142 -16.70 -12.21 -14.20
C ALA A 142 -16.15 -10.89 -13.66
N TRP A 143 -15.70 -10.85 -12.39
CA TRP A 143 -15.08 -9.68 -11.77
C TRP A 143 -13.85 -9.17 -12.53
N ARG A 144 -13.16 -10.05 -13.28
CA ARG A 144 -12.07 -9.68 -14.19
C ARG A 144 -12.49 -8.61 -15.21
N ARG A 145 -13.76 -8.60 -15.63
CA ARG A 145 -14.28 -7.64 -16.62
C ARG A 145 -14.49 -6.24 -16.03
N GLU A 146 -14.41 -6.09 -14.72
CA GLU A 146 -14.50 -4.79 -14.02
C GLU A 146 -13.14 -4.12 -13.87
N LEU A 147 -12.04 -4.83 -14.18
CA LEU A 147 -10.70 -4.30 -13.98
C LEU A 147 -10.39 -3.15 -14.95
N PRO A 148 -9.77 -2.07 -14.46
CA PRO A 148 -9.46 -0.91 -15.28
C PRO A 148 -8.43 -1.23 -16.35
N GLY A 149 -8.58 -0.58 -17.52
CA GLY A 149 -7.65 -0.74 -18.63
C GLY A 149 -6.36 0.05 -18.44
N LEU A 150 -5.33 -0.27 -19.23
CA LEU A 150 -4.09 0.51 -19.25
C LEU A 150 -4.36 1.93 -19.77
N GLY A 151 -3.86 2.92 -19.02
CA GLY A 151 -3.94 4.33 -19.37
C GLY A 151 -2.95 4.69 -20.49
N SER A 152 -3.21 5.82 -21.17
CA SER A 152 -2.25 6.34 -22.16
C SER A 152 -1.01 6.89 -21.43
N PRO A 153 0.22 6.63 -21.93
CA PRO A 153 1.46 7.14 -21.33
C PRO A 153 1.53 8.67 -21.24
N ASP A 154 0.63 9.41 -21.90
CA ASP A 154 0.58 10.87 -21.88
C ASP A 154 -0.14 11.46 -20.65
N GLY A 155 -0.90 10.66 -19.89
CA GLY A 155 -1.60 11.14 -18.68
C GLY A 155 -0.63 11.58 -17.58
N ALA A 156 0.50 10.86 -17.43
CA ALA A 156 1.54 11.20 -16.46
C ALA A 156 2.36 12.45 -16.85
N LYS A 157 2.40 12.81 -18.15
CA LYS A 157 3.17 13.97 -18.64
C LYS A 157 2.41 15.29 -18.56
N LYS A 158 1.08 15.28 -18.47
CA LYS A 158 0.27 16.51 -18.46
C LYS A 158 0.41 17.33 -17.17
N ASN A 159 0.70 16.69 -16.03
CA ASN A 159 0.98 17.41 -14.78
C ASN A 159 2.34 18.11 -14.76
N ALA A 160 3.25 17.83 -15.71
CA ALA A 160 4.54 18.51 -15.80
C ALA A 160 4.55 19.67 -16.81
N LYS A 161 3.45 19.93 -17.53
CA LYS A 161 3.42 20.89 -18.65
C LYS A 161 2.40 22.02 -18.52
N SER A 162 1.61 22.10 -17.46
CA SER A 162 0.58 23.14 -17.32
C SER A 162 1.06 24.43 -16.64
N SER A 163 2.37 24.72 -16.59
CA SER A 163 2.90 25.96 -15.97
C SER A 163 3.83 26.78 -16.88
N SER A 164 3.82 26.57 -18.20
CA SER A 164 4.77 27.24 -19.11
C SER A 164 4.27 28.55 -19.74
N SER A 165 3.73 29.50 -18.96
CA SER A 165 3.40 30.83 -19.51
C SER A 165 3.63 32.03 -18.58
N SER A 166 4.66 32.00 -17.72
CA SER A 166 5.16 33.20 -17.03
C SER A 166 6.56 32.99 -16.42
N ASP A 167 7.49 32.46 -17.22
CA ASP A 167 8.74 31.84 -16.73
C ASP A 167 9.93 32.81 -16.49
N GLU A 168 9.70 34.11 -16.28
CA GLU A 168 10.82 35.07 -16.15
C GLU A 168 11.01 35.69 -14.75
N LYS A 169 10.08 35.50 -13.79
CA LYS A 169 10.14 36.22 -12.49
C LYS A 169 10.31 35.38 -11.22
N MET A 170 10.54 34.06 -11.30
CA MET A 170 10.59 33.18 -10.11
C MET A 170 11.80 32.23 -10.05
N LYS A 171 13.00 32.72 -10.36
CA LYS A 171 14.25 31.92 -10.27
C LYS A 171 14.74 31.62 -8.84
N ILE A 172 14.17 32.24 -7.81
CA ILE A 172 14.60 32.03 -6.41
C ILE A 172 13.81 30.90 -5.73
N ALA A 173 12.51 30.77 -6.02
CA ALA A 173 11.67 29.71 -5.43
C ALA A 173 12.12 28.30 -5.88
N TRP A 174 12.62 28.17 -7.11
CA TRP A 174 13.08 26.89 -7.65
C TRP A 174 14.32 26.32 -6.95
N ARG A 175 15.16 27.18 -6.36
CA ARG A 175 16.38 26.75 -5.64
C ARG A 175 16.08 26.08 -4.30
N TYR A 176 14.93 26.35 -3.67
CA TYR A 176 14.55 25.71 -2.41
C TYR A 176 13.70 24.44 -2.63
N GLU A 177 12.98 24.34 -3.76
CA GLU A 177 12.28 23.11 -4.13
C GLU A 177 13.25 21.94 -4.37
N THR A 178 14.42 22.21 -4.96
CA THR A 178 15.48 21.20 -5.15
C THR A 178 16.18 20.76 -3.86
N LEU A 179 16.08 21.54 -2.78
CA LEU A 179 16.63 21.20 -1.47
C LEU A 179 15.65 20.35 -0.62
N GLY A 180 14.35 20.56 -0.77
CA GLY A 180 13.30 19.75 -0.11
C GLY A 180 13.08 18.36 -0.71
N GLN A 181 13.49 18.13 -1.96
CA GLN A 181 13.35 16.86 -2.66
C GLN A 181 14.53 15.88 -2.43
N ARG A 182 15.48 16.20 -1.54
CA ARG A 182 16.69 15.38 -1.32
C ARG A 182 16.46 14.04 -0.59
N ASN A 183 15.22 13.78 -0.15
CA ASN A 183 14.81 12.47 0.39
C ASN A 183 14.06 11.60 -0.64
N ILE A 184 13.99 12.02 -1.90
CA ILE A 184 13.36 11.26 -2.98
C ILE A 184 14.47 10.63 -3.84
N PRO A 185 14.68 9.29 -3.81
CA PRO A 185 15.51 8.65 -4.82
C PRO A 185 14.72 8.55 -6.14
N THR A 186 14.49 9.67 -6.82
CA THR A 186 14.17 9.70 -8.25
C THR A 186 15.47 9.45 -9.02
N ARG A 187 15.83 8.17 -9.15
CA ARG A 187 16.87 7.73 -10.08
C ARG A 187 16.30 7.30 -11.44
N ASP A 188 15.12 7.82 -11.79
CA ASP A 188 14.55 7.74 -13.13
C ASP A 188 14.70 9.10 -13.83
N SER A 189 15.94 9.45 -14.14
CA SER A 189 16.26 10.44 -15.17
C SER A 189 17.59 10.05 -15.79
N GLN A 190 17.46 9.30 -16.90
CA GLN A 190 18.43 9.18 -17.99
C GLN A 190 19.90 8.99 -17.59
N ALA A 191 20.27 7.76 -17.24
CA ALA A 191 21.56 7.25 -17.68
C ALA A 191 21.43 6.88 -19.18
N PRO A 192 22.41 7.21 -20.05
CA PRO A 192 22.38 6.80 -21.44
C PRO A 192 22.44 5.26 -21.48
N THR A 193 21.32 4.63 -21.82
CA THR A 193 21.20 3.18 -21.93
C THR A 193 21.56 2.76 -23.34
N SER A 194 22.45 1.77 -23.40
CA SER A 194 22.75 0.98 -24.60
C SER A 194 21.46 0.45 -25.23
N PRO A 195 21.34 0.39 -26.57
CA PRO A 195 20.15 -0.12 -27.23
C PRO A 195 19.97 -1.63 -26.93
N GLY A 196 18.92 -2.00 -26.19
CA GLY A 196 18.54 -3.40 -26.01
C GLY A 196 17.88 -3.80 -24.68
N GLN A 197 17.85 -2.95 -23.65
CA GLN A 197 17.27 -3.30 -22.35
C GLN A 197 15.83 -2.78 -22.22
N VAL A 198 14.85 -3.69 -22.31
CA VAL A 198 13.43 -3.38 -22.09
C VAL A 198 13.25 -3.01 -20.62
N THR A 199 13.07 -1.73 -20.30
CA THR A 199 12.80 -1.29 -18.93
C THR A 199 11.39 -1.75 -18.55
N SER A 200 11.29 -2.69 -17.61
CA SER A 200 9.99 -3.16 -17.11
C SER A 200 9.37 -2.08 -16.21
N THR A 201 8.18 -1.59 -16.56
CA THR A 201 7.43 -0.62 -15.77
C THR A 201 7.02 -1.22 -14.41
N PHE A 202 7.33 -0.52 -13.32
CA PHE A 202 7.01 -0.98 -11.95
C PHE A 202 5.55 -0.78 -11.54
N CYS A 203 4.95 0.34 -11.97
CA CYS A 203 3.55 0.69 -11.73
C CYS A 203 2.98 1.25 -13.02
N HIS A 204 1.91 0.66 -13.53
CA HIS A 204 1.24 1.14 -14.74
C HIS A 204 0.24 2.24 -14.37
N GLY A 205 -0.03 3.15 -15.31
CA GLY A 205 -1.19 4.03 -15.22
C GLY A 205 -2.43 3.28 -15.67
N PHE A 206 -3.54 3.42 -14.94
CA PHE A 206 -4.81 2.79 -15.26
C PHE A 206 -5.90 3.83 -15.53
N ASP A 207 -6.79 3.53 -16.46
CA ASP A 207 -7.90 4.36 -16.90
C ASP A 207 -9.23 3.63 -16.64
N LEU A 208 -10.09 4.23 -15.81
CA LEU A 208 -11.39 3.67 -15.41
C LEU A 208 -12.43 3.71 -16.53
N THR A 209 -12.22 4.55 -17.55
CA THR A 209 -13.09 4.58 -18.73
C THR A 209 -12.90 3.34 -19.61
N LYS A 210 -11.76 2.64 -19.44
CA LYS A 210 -11.39 1.45 -20.19
C LYS A 210 -11.54 0.19 -19.35
N ARG A 211 -11.48 -0.96 -20.01
CA ARG A 211 -11.41 -2.28 -19.35
C ARG A 211 -10.12 -2.96 -19.73
N LEU A 212 -9.61 -3.79 -18.82
CA LEU A 212 -8.37 -4.53 -19.04
C LEU A 212 -8.54 -5.52 -20.20
N GLU A 213 -7.79 -5.28 -21.27
CA GLU A 213 -7.81 -6.11 -22.46
C GLU A 213 -7.10 -7.46 -22.24
N SER A 214 -7.52 -8.50 -22.95
CA SER A 214 -6.96 -9.85 -22.78
C SER A 214 -5.50 -9.97 -23.21
N ASN A 215 -5.05 -9.14 -24.15
CA ASN A 215 -3.67 -9.07 -24.64
C ASN A 215 -2.68 -8.54 -23.57
N ALA A 216 -3.16 -7.69 -22.64
CA ALA A 216 -2.37 -7.08 -21.59
C ALA A 216 -2.18 -8.02 -20.39
N ILE A 217 -2.99 -9.08 -20.30
CA ILE A 217 -3.02 -9.99 -19.16
C ILE A 217 -1.99 -11.10 -19.37
N LYS A 218 -0.96 -11.08 -18.53
CA LYS A 218 0.12 -12.07 -18.48
C LYS A 218 -0.05 -13.05 -17.30
N GLY A 219 -0.80 -12.63 -16.28
CA GLY A 219 -1.06 -13.40 -15.06
C GLY A 219 -2.34 -14.23 -15.13
N GLN A 220 -2.71 -14.83 -14.00
CA GLN A 220 -3.95 -15.60 -13.86
C GLN A 220 -4.77 -15.09 -12.68
N LEU A 221 -6.10 -15.10 -12.86
CA LEU A 221 -7.06 -14.83 -11.79
C LEU A 221 -7.62 -16.17 -11.29
N HIS A 222 -7.57 -16.36 -9.97
CA HIS A 222 -8.10 -17.50 -9.25
C HIS A 222 -9.24 -17.02 -8.37
N ALA A 223 -10.47 -17.06 -8.90
CA ALA A 223 -11.65 -16.64 -8.17
C ALA A 223 -12.18 -17.75 -7.25
N THR A 224 -12.53 -17.38 -6.03
CA THR A 224 -13.26 -18.21 -5.06
C THR A 224 -14.58 -17.51 -4.76
N PRO A 225 -15.63 -17.78 -5.55
CA PRO A 225 -16.93 -17.15 -5.36
C PRO A 225 -17.56 -17.61 -4.05
N VAL A 226 -18.33 -16.74 -3.43
CA VAL A 226 -19.14 -17.05 -2.24
C VAL A 226 -20.56 -17.36 -2.70
N GLU A 227 -21.21 -18.32 -2.04
CA GLU A 227 -22.57 -18.79 -2.35
C GLU A 227 -23.67 -17.75 -2.05
N GLY A 228 -23.28 -16.53 -1.67
CA GLY A 228 -24.16 -15.42 -1.34
C GLY A 228 -24.66 -15.44 0.11
N PRO A 229 -25.49 -14.45 0.50
CA PRO A 229 -25.92 -14.27 1.88
C PRO A 229 -26.94 -15.32 2.35
N LEU A 230 -27.60 -16.01 1.42
CA LEU A 230 -28.59 -17.06 1.71
C LEU A 230 -27.97 -18.46 1.83
N ALA A 231 -26.64 -18.57 1.71
CA ALA A 231 -25.93 -19.83 1.87
C ALA A 231 -26.07 -20.38 3.30
N SER A 232 -25.90 -21.70 3.44
CA SER A 232 -25.97 -22.36 4.75
C SER A 232 -25.03 -21.69 5.77
N PRO A 233 -25.49 -21.36 6.99
CA PRO A 233 -24.67 -20.69 8.00
C PRO A 233 -23.54 -21.57 8.54
N THR A 234 -23.49 -22.85 8.17
CA THR A 234 -22.45 -23.78 8.61
C THR A 234 -21.18 -23.72 7.77
N ASN A 235 -21.24 -23.15 6.56
CA ASN A 235 -20.11 -23.11 5.63
C ASN A 235 -19.66 -21.67 5.39
N THR A 236 -18.51 -21.31 5.96
CA THR A 236 -17.80 -20.07 5.63
C THR A 236 -16.78 -20.33 4.52
N PRO A 237 -16.56 -19.38 3.59
CA PRO A 237 -15.65 -19.59 2.46
C PRO A 237 -14.17 -19.52 2.86
N PHE A 238 -13.87 -19.04 4.07
CA PHE A 238 -12.53 -18.65 4.50
C PHE A 238 -11.54 -19.81 4.58
N HIS A 239 -11.94 -20.93 5.18
CA HIS A 239 -11.04 -22.07 5.36
C HIS A 239 -10.64 -22.65 4.00
N LYS A 240 -11.63 -22.92 3.14
CA LYS A 240 -11.41 -23.42 1.78
C LYS A 240 -10.50 -22.48 1.00
N PHE A 241 -10.76 -21.17 1.04
CA PHE A 241 -9.93 -20.18 0.36
C PHE A 241 -8.47 -20.21 0.82
N ILE A 242 -8.19 -20.24 2.12
CA ILE A 242 -6.81 -20.30 2.63
C ILE A 242 -6.13 -21.61 2.21
N THR A 243 -6.83 -22.74 2.25
CA THR A 243 -6.29 -24.03 1.80
C THR A 243 -5.94 -24.00 0.31
N ASP A 244 -6.85 -23.49 -0.52
CA ASP A 244 -6.67 -23.40 -1.97
C ASP A 244 -5.49 -22.47 -2.31
N VAL A 245 -5.41 -21.29 -1.70
CA VAL A 245 -4.29 -20.35 -1.90
C VAL A 245 -2.97 -20.96 -1.43
N SER A 246 -2.93 -21.59 -0.26
CA SER A 246 -1.72 -22.26 0.25
C SER A 246 -1.25 -23.36 -0.70
N SER A 247 -2.17 -24.16 -1.25
CA SER A 247 -1.83 -25.21 -2.21
C SER A 247 -1.24 -24.64 -3.51
N LYS A 248 -1.82 -23.56 -4.03
CA LYS A 248 -1.35 -22.90 -5.26
C LYS A 248 0.05 -22.29 -5.09
N ILE A 249 0.34 -21.68 -3.94
CA ILE A 249 1.66 -21.12 -3.65
C ILE A 249 2.72 -22.24 -3.53
N LYS A 250 2.38 -23.36 -2.88
CA LYS A 250 3.31 -24.50 -2.74
C LYS A 250 3.61 -25.18 -4.08
N ASN A 251 2.64 -25.20 -4.98
CA ASN A 251 2.76 -25.84 -6.29
C ASN A 251 3.34 -24.90 -7.37
N SER A 252 3.55 -23.62 -7.05
CA SER A 252 4.16 -22.66 -7.99
C SER A 252 5.68 -22.55 -7.80
N PRO A 253 6.43 -22.17 -8.85
CA PRO A 253 7.85 -21.87 -8.73
C PRO A 253 8.13 -20.77 -7.68
N PRO A 254 9.27 -20.82 -6.95
CA PRO A 254 9.59 -19.85 -5.88
C PRO A 254 9.67 -18.37 -6.29
N CYS A 255 9.74 -18.10 -7.60
CA CYS A 255 9.74 -16.74 -8.16
C CYS A 255 8.34 -16.23 -8.51
N THR A 256 7.29 -17.03 -8.26
CA THR A 256 5.92 -16.66 -8.59
C THR A 256 5.37 -15.72 -7.53
N VAL A 257 4.83 -14.59 -7.97
CA VAL A 257 4.19 -13.63 -7.08
C VAL A 257 2.70 -13.89 -7.00
N HIS A 258 2.18 -13.91 -5.79
CA HIS A 258 0.78 -14.11 -5.46
C HIS A 258 0.20 -12.87 -4.78
N ARG A 259 -0.94 -12.39 -5.28
CA ARG A 259 -1.67 -11.25 -4.72
C ARG A 259 -3.02 -11.74 -4.23
N ILE A 260 -3.25 -11.68 -2.93
CA ILE A 260 -4.53 -12.05 -2.32
C ILE A 260 -5.40 -10.79 -2.25
N ILE A 261 -6.63 -10.87 -2.74
CA ILE A 261 -7.55 -9.76 -2.83
C ILE A 261 -8.89 -10.16 -2.21
N VAL A 262 -9.33 -9.39 -1.23
CA VAL A 262 -10.59 -9.63 -0.50
C VAL A 262 -11.40 -8.33 -0.48
N PRO A 263 -12.18 -8.05 -1.53
CA PRO A 263 -13.04 -6.88 -1.60
C PRO A 263 -14.26 -7.00 -0.69
N SER A 264 -14.60 -5.90 -0.03
CA SER A 264 -15.84 -5.74 0.75
C SER A 264 -16.06 -6.87 1.75
N LEU A 265 -15.01 -7.22 2.49
CA LEU A 265 -15.00 -8.26 3.52
C LEU A 265 -16.15 -8.05 4.50
N LEU A 266 -16.90 -9.12 4.78
CA LEU A 266 -18.11 -9.13 5.61
C LEU A 266 -19.29 -8.31 5.06
N SER A 267 -19.27 -7.86 3.80
CA SER A 267 -20.45 -7.24 3.19
C SER A 267 -21.66 -8.19 3.24
N PRO A 268 -22.81 -7.76 3.78
CA PRO A 268 -24.04 -8.56 3.81
C PRO A 268 -24.58 -8.92 2.43
N THR A 269 -24.09 -8.28 1.36
CA THR A 269 -24.46 -8.62 -0.02
C THR A 269 -23.71 -9.85 -0.56
N LEU A 270 -22.58 -10.20 0.06
CA LEU A 270 -21.70 -11.29 -0.39
C LEU A 270 -21.62 -12.43 0.62
N TYR A 271 -21.53 -12.10 1.90
CA TYR A 271 -21.27 -13.04 2.98
C TYR A 271 -22.54 -13.34 3.78
N ASN A 272 -22.67 -14.59 4.23
CA ASN A 272 -23.68 -14.96 5.21
C ASN A 272 -23.34 -14.40 6.61
N SER A 273 -24.33 -14.38 7.51
CA SER A 273 -24.15 -13.86 8.88
C SER A 273 -23.13 -14.66 9.70
N ALA A 274 -22.91 -15.94 9.38
CA ALA A 274 -21.92 -16.77 10.05
C ALA A 274 -20.48 -16.29 9.79
N ALA A 275 -20.20 -15.69 8.63
CA ALA A 275 -18.90 -15.12 8.31
C ALA A 275 -18.50 -13.98 9.27
N SER A 276 -19.47 -13.24 9.81
CA SER A 276 -19.23 -12.15 10.76
C SER A 276 -18.99 -12.65 12.19
N GLN A 277 -19.07 -13.95 12.46
CA GLN A 277 -18.72 -14.48 13.77
C GLN A 277 -17.22 -14.27 14.04
N PRO A 278 -16.83 -13.71 15.21
CA PRO A 278 -15.42 -13.44 15.51
C PRO A 278 -14.52 -14.66 15.34
N LYS A 279 -14.99 -15.85 15.72
CA LYS A 279 -14.25 -17.11 15.55
C LYS A 279 -13.87 -17.38 14.10
N GLU A 280 -14.77 -17.12 13.15
CA GLU A 280 -14.57 -17.40 11.74
C GLU A 280 -13.64 -16.36 11.11
N ILE A 281 -13.96 -15.07 11.28
CA ILE A 281 -13.19 -14.00 10.64
C ILE A 281 -11.80 -13.80 11.25
N LEU A 282 -11.65 -13.92 12.57
CA LEU A 282 -10.34 -13.75 13.20
C LEU A 282 -9.44 -14.95 12.91
N LYS A 283 -10.00 -16.18 12.84
CA LYS A 283 -9.26 -17.36 12.39
C LYS A 283 -8.81 -17.20 10.93
N PHE A 284 -9.66 -16.65 10.06
CA PHE A 284 -9.32 -16.34 8.69
C PHE A 284 -8.14 -15.36 8.59
N LEU A 285 -8.22 -14.20 9.24
CA LEU A 285 -7.15 -13.19 9.20
C LEU A 285 -5.85 -13.69 9.85
N TYR A 286 -5.96 -14.46 10.93
CA TYR A 286 -4.81 -15.11 11.54
C TYR A 286 -4.13 -16.10 10.57
N ALA A 287 -4.91 -16.93 9.88
CA ALA A 287 -4.39 -17.86 8.89
C ALA A 287 -3.81 -17.14 7.66
N LEU A 288 -4.42 -16.03 7.23
CA LEU A 288 -3.89 -15.16 6.18
C LEU A 288 -2.54 -14.58 6.59
N ARG A 289 -2.42 -14.03 7.81
CA ARG A 289 -1.15 -13.53 8.36
C ARG A 289 -0.09 -14.63 8.43
N ALA A 290 -0.45 -15.82 8.89
CA ALA A 290 0.46 -16.97 8.93
C ALA A 290 0.96 -17.34 7.52
N LEU A 291 0.08 -17.35 6.52
CA LEU A 291 0.42 -17.63 5.12
C LEU A 291 1.38 -16.56 4.55
N LEU A 292 1.14 -15.28 4.86
CA LEU A 292 2.03 -14.18 4.46
C LEU A 292 3.44 -14.31 5.05
N ARG A 293 3.53 -14.72 6.32
CA ARG A 293 4.82 -14.96 7.00
C ARG A 293 5.51 -16.26 6.57
N GLN A 294 4.76 -17.26 6.10
CA GLN A 294 5.32 -18.50 5.56
C GLN A 294 5.96 -18.29 4.18
N PHE A 295 5.43 -17.37 3.36
CA PHE A 295 5.91 -17.11 2.00
C PHE A 295 6.32 -15.64 1.78
N PRO A 296 7.25 -15.09 2.59
CA PRO A 296 7.47 -13.65 2.70
C PRO A 296 8.02 -12.99 1.43
N THR A 297 8.51 -13.76 0.46
CA THR A 297 9.03 -13.26 -0.82
C THR A 297 8.06 -13.42 -1.98
N GLN A 298 6.93 -14.10 -1.77
CA GLN A 298 6.03 -14.52 -2.85
C GLN A 298 4.61 -13.98 -2.72
N VAL A 299 4.12 -13.67 -1.52
CA VAL A 299 2.71 -13.32 -1.33
C VAL A 299 2.52 -11.94 -0.70
N THR A 300 1.47 -11.24 -1.12
CA THR A 300 0.95 -10.02 -0.48
C THR A 300 -0.57 -10.08 -0.42
N ALA A 301 -1.20 -9.35 0.49
CA ALA A 301 -2.65 -9.33 0.64
C ALA A 301 -3.22 -7.91 0.71
N PHE A 302 -4.34 -7.69 0.04
CA PHE A 302 -5.08 -6.44 0.06
C PHE A 302 -6.57 -6.73 0.33
N VAL A 303 -7.07 -6.17 1.44
CA VAL A 303 -8.41 -6.44 1.96
C VAL A 303 -9.13 -5.11 2.12
N SER A 304 -10.41 -5.03 1.74
CA SER A 304 -11.25 -3.88 2.08
C SER A 304 -12.44 -4.27 2.96
N ILE A 305 -12.87 -3.38 3.85
CA ILE A 305 -14.02 -3.57 4.74
C ILE A 305 -14.87 -2.28 4.85
N PRO A 306 -16.20 -2.35 4.71
CA PRO A 306 -17.08 -1.22 4.96
C PRO A 306 -17.24 -0.99 6.48
N VAL A 307 -16.58 0.04 7.02
CA VAL A 307 -16.62 0.33 8.46
C VAL A 307 -17.90 1.03 8.91
N THR A 308 -18.78 1.42 7.99
CA THR A 308 -20.16 1.83 8.33
C THR A 308 -20.98 0.67 8.91
N LEU A 309 -20.69 -0.57 8.50
CA LEU A 309 -21.34 -1.77 9.05
C LEU A 309 -20.52 -2.39 10.18
N PHE A 310 -19.20 -2.20 10.16
CA PHE A 310 -18.27 -2.69 11.17
C PHE A 310 -17.43 -1.54 11.76
N PRO A 311 -18.02 -0.69 12.62
CA PRO A 311 -17.33 0.48 13.14
C PRO A 311 -16.03 0.13 13.84
N ARG A 312 -15.02 0.99 13.67
CA ARG A 312 -13.70 0.84 14.31
C ARG A 312 -13.74 0.86 15.84
N SER A 313 -14.78 1.45 16.42
CA SER A 313 -15.05 1.43 17.87
C SER A 313 -15.39 0.02 18.39
N THR A 314 -15.73 -0.92 17.52
CA THR A 314 -16.01 -2.30 17.90
C THR A 314 -14.72 -3.08 18.14
N GLY A 315 -14.75 -3.98 19.13
CA GLY A 315 -13.62 -4.87 19.39
C GLY A 315 -13.27 -5.76 18.19
N LEU A 316 -14.27 -6.16 17.39
CA LEU A 316 -14.06 -7.01 16.22
C LEU A 316 -13.15 -6.31 15.18
N THR A 317 -13.52 -5.11 14.75
CA THR A 317 -12.72 -4.33 13.80
C THR A 317 -11.33 -4.05 14.36
N ARG A 318 -11.22 -3.71 15.65
CA ARG A 318 -9.90 -3.51 16.28
C ARG A 318 -9.01 -4.75 16.23
N TRP A 319 -9.58 -5.94 16.43
CA TRP A 319 -8.84 -7.19 16.26
C TRP A 319 -8.43 -7.44 14.81
N MET A 320 -9.28 -7.07 13.83
CA MET A 320 -8.94 -7.16 12.41
C MET A 320 -7.77 -6.23 12.05
N GLU A 321 -7.77 -4.99 12.55
CA GLU A 321 -6.67 -4.04 12.39
C GLU A 321 -5.35 -4.61 12.93
N LEU A 322 -5.36 -5.19 14.14
CA LEU A 322 -4.17 -5.76 14.79
C LEU A 322 -3.59 -6.97 14.06
N LEU A 323 -4.41 -7.73 13.33
CA LEU A 323 -3.96 -8.88 12.55
C LEU A 323 -3.37 -8.47 11.19
N CYS A 324 -3.63 -7.23 10.74
CA CYS A 324 -3.12 -6.69 9.49
C CYS A 324 -1.83 -5.87 9.68
N ASP A 325 -0.97 -5.82 8.66
CA ASP A 325 0.31 -5.11 8.78
C ASP A 325 0.16 -3.60 8.55
N GLY A 326 -0.71 -3.22 7.62
CA GLY A 326 -1.12 -1.84 7.36
C GLY A 326 -2.62 -1.67 7.46
N VAL A 327 -3.06 -0.49 7.90
CA VAL A 327 -4.46 -0.09 8.00
C VAL A 327 -4.61 1.33 7.48
N LEU A 328 -5.45 1.50 6.47
CA LEU A 328 -5.82 2.78 5.86
C LEU A 328 -7.32 2.97 5.98
N GLU A 329 -7.76 4.18 6.29
CA GLU A 329 -9.17 4.56 6.37
C GLU A 329 -9.48 5.62 5.31
N LEU A 330 -10.39 5.28 4.40
CA LEU A 330 -10.99 6.16 3.43
C LEU A 330 -12.27 6.76 4.03
N ILE A 331 -12.32 8.09 4.07
CA ILE A 331 -13.45 8.89 4.54
C ILE A 331 -13.94 9.74 3.37
N PRO A 332 -14.84 9.22 2.52
CA PRO A 332 -15.52 9.98 1.49
C PRO A 332 -16.25 11.18 2.09
N LEU A 333 -16.05 12.36 1.49
CA LEU A 333 -16.81 13.55 1.85
C LEU A 333 -18.09 13.54 1.01
N GLN A 334 -19.22 13.18 1.62
CA GLN A 334 -20.52 13.25 0.98
C GLN A 334 -20.81 14.71 0.64
N HIS A 335 -21.03 15.02 -0.65
CA HIS A 335 -21.51 16.31 -1.16
C HIS A 335 -21.11 17.50 -0.29
N GLN A 336 -19.98 18.17 -0.61
CA GLN A 336 -19.90 19.58 -0.25
C GLN A 336 -21.19 20.21 -0.79
N ALA A 337 -21.98 20.81 0.11
CA ALA A 337 -23.17 21.56 -0.25
C ALA A 337 -22.85 22.45 -1.46
N PRO A 338 -23.80 22.76 -2.36
CA PRO A 338 -23.58 23.63 -3.49
C PRO A 338 -23.40 25.09 -3.04
N VAL A 339 -22.51 25.35 -2.09
CA VAL A 339 -21.99 26.67 -1.79
C VAL A 339 -20.89 26.89 -2.83
N ILE A 340 -21.32 27.52 -3.92
CA ILE A 340 -20.49 28.20 -4.93
C ILE A 340 -19.44 27.26 -5.55
N ARG A 341 -19.87 26.52 -6.57
CA ARG A 341 -18.93 25.97 -7.56
C ARG A 341 -18.34 27.14 -8.33
N GLU A 342 -17.24 27.71 -7.85
CA GLU A 342 -16.45 28.60 -8.70
C GLU A 342 -15.91 27.80 -9.88
N PRO A 343 -16.10 28.29 -11.13
CA PRO A 343 -15.51 27.68 -12.31
C PRO A 343 -13.99 27.78 -12.21
N GLY A 344 -13.32 26.66 -11.93
CA GLY A 344 -11.87 26.57 -11.72
C GLY A 344 -11.42 25.75 -10.51
N SER A 345 -12.34 25.34 -9.63
CA SER A 345 -12.02 24.59 -8.40
C SER A 345 -11.85 23.06 -8.57
N ASP A 346 -11.19 22.62 -9.64
CA ASP A 346 -10.93 21.20 -9.92
C ASP A 346 -10.03 20.49 -8.89
N ASN A 347 -9.53 21.22 -7.89
CA ASN A 347 -8.58 20.72 -6.88
C ASN A 347 -9.22 20.24 -5.57
N LYS A 348 -10.55 20.16 -5.48
CA LYS A 348 -11.23 19.68 -4.26
C LYS A 348 -11.12 18.15 -4.14
N GLY A 349 -10.50 17.65 -3.08
CA GLY A 349 -10.44 16.23 -2.75
C GLY A 349 -11.85 15.63 -2.56
N GLN A 350 -12.04 14.39 -3.00
CA GLN A 350 -13.32 13.66 -2.88
C GLN A 350 -13.50 13.00 -1.51
N GLY A 351 -12.41 12.85 -0.77
CA GLY A 351 -12.44 12.35 0.59
C GLY A 351 -11.12 12.56 1.30
N LEU A 352 -11.10 12.21 2.58
CA LEU A 352 -9.91 12.16 3.42
C LEU A 352 -9.38 10.72 3.46
N LEU A 353 -8.07 10.58 3.52
CA LEU A 353 -7.39 9.32 3.79
C LEU A 353 -6.63 9.45 5.10
N ARG A 354 -6.78 8.47 5.98
CA ARG A 354 -6.00 8.36 7.22
C ARG A 354 -5.20 7.07 7.18
N ALA A 355 -3.90 7.16 7.43
CA ALA A 355 -3.09 5.98 7.69
C ALA A 355 -3.08 5.72 9.20
N HIS A 356 -3.58 4.56 9.64
CA HIS A 356 -3.57 4.14 11.05
C HIS A 356 -2.40 3.20 11.36
N SER A 357 -2.00 2.43 10.37
CA SER A 357 -0.78 1.61 10.42
C SER A 357 -0.22 1.47 9.01
N LEU A 358 1.09 1.32 8.92
CA LEU A 358 1.84 1.12 7.69
C LEU A 358 2.68 -0.15 7.85
N PRO A 359 2.70 -1.04 6.83
CA PRO A 359 3.45 -2.28 6.88
C PRO A 359 4.92 -2.04 7.21
N VAL A 360 5.53 -2.95 7.97
CA VAL A 360 6.93 -2.93 8.42
C VAL A 360 7.27 -1.82 9.40
N PHE A 361 6.81 -0.58 9.16
CA PHE A 361 7.13 0.59 9.98
C PHE A 361 6.61 0.43 11.40
N HIS A 362 5.31 0.16 11.57
CA HIS A 362 4.71 0.03 12.91
C HIS A 362 5.16 -1.23 13.64
N GLU A 363 5.44 -2.32 12.93
CA GLU A 363 5.99 -3.54 13.54
C GLU A 363 7.39 -3.33 14.13
N LYS A 364 8.18 -2.40 13.58
CA LYS A 364 9.51 -2.03 14.09
C LYS A 364 9.47 -1.00 15.22
N GLY A 365 8.29 -0.67 15.76
CA GLY A 365 8.12 0.38 16.77
C GLY A 365 8.04 1.79 16.17
N GLY A 366 7.86 1.90 14.85
CA GLY A 366 7.55 3.17 14.20
C GLY A 366 6.23 3.72 14.75
N GLY A 367 6.26 4.98 15.16
CA GLY A 367 5.07 5.70 15.65
C GLY A 367 5.07 6.11 17.12
N LEU A 368 6.13 5.79 17.86
CA LEU A 368 6.39 6.32 19.21
C LEU A 368 6.62 7.84 19.22
N GLU A 369 7.12 8.40 18.11
CA GLU A 369 7.20 9.84 17.89
C GLU A 369 5.94 10.28 17.14
N GLY A 370 5.03 11.01 17.80
CA GLY A 370 3.72 11.48 17.29
C GLY A 370 3.74 12.42 16.07
N THR A 371 4.71 12.25 15.18
CA THR A 371 4.98 13.01 13.96
C THR A 371 4.37 12.33 12.72
N TRP A 372 4.16 11.00 12.74
CA TRP A 372 3.60 10.27 11.59
C TRP A 372 2.10 10.52 11.36
N ASN A 373 1.37 10.92 12.42
CA ASN A 373 -0.06 11.22 12.39
C ASN A 373 -0.43 12.62 11.81
N ARG A 374 0.55 13.40 11.33
CA ARG A 374 0.36 14.86 11.20
C ARG A 374 -0.20 15.36 9.88
N GLU A 375 -0.19 14.56 8.82
CA GLU A 375 -0.76 15.00 7.54
C GLU A 375 -2.11 14.31 7.31
N ASN A 376 -3.19 15.08 7.45
CA ASN A 376 -4.46 14.68 6.87
C ASN A 376 -4.22 14.54 5.37
N LEU A 377 -4.41 13.34 4.82
CA LEU A 377 -4.34 13.13 3.40
C LEU A 377 -5.73 13.28 2.80
N SER A 378 -5.77 13.65 1.53
CA SER A 378 -6.96 13.69 0.72
C SER A 378 -6.79 12.74 -0.45
N PHE A 379 -7.89 12.20 -0.94
CA PHE A 379 -7.90 11.42 -2.16
C PHE A 379 -8.88 12.00 -3.17
N LYS A 380 -8.54 11.84 -4.44
CA LYS A 380 -9.40 12.16 -5.58
C LYS A 380 -9.33 11.03 -6.58
N LEU A 381 -10.48 10.55 -7.03
CA LEU A 381 -10.58 9.61 -8.13
C LEU A 381 -10.92 10.35 -9.43
N SER A 382 -10.01 10.29 -10.41
CA SER A 382 -10.27 10.73 -11.78
C SER A 382 -10.37 9.52 -12.70
N SER A 383 -11.20 9.60 -13.73
CA SER A 383 -11.34 8.52 -14.70
C SER A 383 -10.05 8.28 -15.50
N SER A 384 -9.34 9.36 -15.87
CA SER A 384 -8.12 9.28 -16.69
C SER A 384 -6.83 9.13 -15.91
N ASN A 385 -6.78 9.64 -14.68
CA ASN A 385 -5.56 9.72 -13.87
C ASN A 385 -5.59 8.75 -12.67
N GLY A 386 -6.66 7.96 -12.56
CA GLY A 386 -6.88 7.04 -11.46
C GLY A 386 -7.06 7.74 -10.11
N LEU A 387 -6.78 7.00 -9.04
CA LEU A 387 -6.85 7.50 -7.67
C LEU A 387 -5.54 8.20 -7.31
N VAL A 388 -5.63 9.46 -6.88
CA VAL A 388 -4.49 10.27 -6.45
C VAL A 388 -4.67 10.66 -4.99
N ILE A 389 -3.61 10.44 -4.20
CA ILE A 389 -3.53 10.80 -2.77
C ILE A 389 -2.57 12.00 -2.64
N THR A 390 -3.02 13.07 -1.99
CA THR A 390 -2.25 14.30 -1.76
C THR A 390 -2.49 14.84 -0.35
N PRO A 391 -1.56 15.60 0.24
CA PRO A 391 -1.83 16.33 1.48
C PRO A 391 -3.12 17.14 1.39
N PHE A 392 -3.96 17.05 2.40
CA PHE A 392 -5.21 17.80 2.46
C PHE A 392 -4.89 19.28 2.75
N SER A 393 -5.30 20.14 1.83
CA SER A 393 -5.28 21.59 2.01
C SER A 393 -6.71 22.13 2.03
N LEU A 394 -7.00 22.97 3.02
CA LEU A 394 -8.23 23.75 3.00
C LEU A 394 -8.13 24.81 1.90
N PRO A 395 -9.21 25.09 1.17
CA PRO A 395 -9.22 26.25 0.27
C PRO A 395 -8.93 27.52 1.08
N PRO A 396 -8.20 28.49 0.51
CA PRO A 396 -8.02 29.78 1.18
C PRO A 396 -9.40 30.34 1.51
N ILE A 397 -9.56 30.78 2.76
CA ILE A 397 -10.76 31.51 3.19
C ILE A 397 -10.75 32.78 2.36
N GLY A 398 -11.70 32.94 1.44
CA GLY A 398 -11.88 34.20 0.73
C GLY A 398 -12.15 35.28 1.77
N ASP A 399 -11.48 36.42 1.63
CA ASP A 399 -11.77 37.60 2.43
C ASP A 399 -13.28 37.83 2.36
N GLU A 400 -13.94 37.82 3.53
CA GLU A 400 -15.31 38.26 3.65
C GLU A 400 -15.39 39.63 2.97
N GLU A 401 -16.20 39.73 1.91
CA GLU A 401 -16.39 40.97 1.16
C GLU A 401 -16.54 42.12 2.15
N GLU A 402 -15.58 43.06 2.14
CA GLU A 402 -15.70 44.32 2.84
C GLU A 402 -17.08 44.89 2.49
N SER A 403 -17.95 44.88 3.50
CA SER A 403 -19.26 45.49 3.47
C SER A 403 -19.16 46.86 2.80
N SER A 404 -19.80 46.97 1.64
CA SER A 404 -20.35 48.20 1.05
C SER A 404 -19.73 49.50 1.56
N LYS A 405 -18.83 50.10 0.76
CA LYS A 405 -18.53 51.53 0.85
C LYS A 405 -19.86 52.29 0.94
N PRO A 406 -20.09 53.17 1.94
CA PRO A 406 -21.31 53.95 1.99
C PRO A 406 -21.31 54.93 0.81
N ASP A 407 -22.38 54.86 0.02
CA ASP A 407 -22.69 55.81 -1.04
C ASP A 407 -22.65 57.24 -0.51
N LYS A 408 -21.89 58.10 -1.21
CA LYS A 408 -21.96 59.55 -1.01
C LYS A 408 -23.36 60.03 -1.39
N PRO A 409 -24.08 60.78 -0.54
CA PRO A 409 -25.36 61.33 -0.92
C PRO A 409 -25.17 62.45 -1.95
N SER A 410 -25.96 62.35 -3.01
CA SER A 410 -26.09 63.27 -4.14
C SER A 410 -26.45 64.70 -3.71
N GLU A 411 -25.78 65.67 -4.33
CA GLU A 411 -26.08 67.10 -4.30
C GLU A 411 -27.54 67.41 -4.69
N ALA A 412 -28.16 68.31 -3.92
CA ALA A 412 -29.30 69.11 -4.37
C ALA A 412 -28.93 70.60 -4.28
N LYS A 413 -28.99 71.28 -5.43
CA LYS A 413 -28.80 72.72 -5.63
C LYS A 413 -29.83 73.56 -4.86
N LYS A 414 -29.41 74.69 -4.26
CA LYS A 414 -29.71 76.06 -4.76
C LYS A 414 -29.09 77.19 -3.91
N GLU A 415 -28.45 78.11 -4.64
CA GLU A 415 -28.38 79.58 -4.54
C GLU A 415 -28.69 80.29 -3.21
N SER A 416 -27.76 81.13 -2.72
CA SER A 416 -27.77 82.59 -2.94
C SER A 416 -26.51 83.26 -2.36
N LEU A 417 -25.95 84.22 -3.12
CA LEU A 417 -24.89 85.16 -2.71
C LEU A 417 -25.29 86.00 -1.49
N ASP A 418 -24.32 86.38 -0.65
CA ASP A 418 -24.21 87.77 -0.17
C ASP A 418 -22.83 88.11 0.42
N PHE A 419 -22.32 89.25 -0.06
CA PHE A 419 -21.18 90.12 0.30
C PHE A 419 -19.73 89.61 0.33
#